data_AF-A0A3A5Y4T7-F1
#
_entry.id   AF-A0A3A5Y4T7-F1
#
_cell.length_a   1.000
_cell.length_b   1.000
_cell.length_c   1.000
_cell.angle_alpha   90.00
_cell.angle_beta   90.00
_cell.angle_gamma   90.00
#
_symmetry.space_group_name_H-M   'P 1'
#
loop_
_entity.id
_entity.type
_entity.pdbx_description
1 polymer ?
#
loop_
_entity_poly.entity_id
_entity_poly.type
_entity_poly.pdbx_seq_one_letter_code
_entity_poly.pdbx_strand_id
1 'polypeptide(L)'
;MKNCKVRLDFDEIKEIGQEGRNSKVFLAHDNQLDGEIVVKEIKKNPSTSPDEYFKEARLLYAHNHNNIVKVNYACEDDDNIYVAMPFYKNGSLKKRISNGSYLTVREVIRYSIQFLSGLNHIHSKGLVHFDIKPDNILISDSNEAMLSDFGLALYTDTYGFCTAQACYTPHITPEQLKGLNQTIKNDIYQAGLTIYRMVNGNELFYRQIPNTGNPMLDDVAFKRMISNGLFPNRKCYLPHIPKKLKKIIKKCIEPNPNDRYDNTLQIINELASINENLDIRYGRDTSGEFWEAPKNSYVYKVSLSQNADNFNIKVCKTKDGKTTNCVSLCSNNIDNTQVIPKLEAIFATL
;
A
#
# COMPACT_ATOMS: atom_id res chain seq x y z
N MET A 1 2.35 -44.03 -12.01
CA MET A 1 1.44 -42.99 -11.49
C MET A 1 0.15 -43.02 -12.31
N LYS A 2 -1.03 -42.98 -11.69
CA LYS A 2 -2.30 -42.88 -12.41
C LYS A 2 -2.54 -41.42 -12.78
N ASN A 3 -2.62 -41.10 -14.06
CA ASN A 3 -2.97 -39.75 -14.51
C ASN A 3 -4.49 -39.58 -14.37
N CYS A 4 -4.95 -38.54 -13.67
CA CYS A 4 -6.35 -38.24 -13.45
C CYS A 4 -6.62 -36.83 -13.96
N LYS A 5 -7.56 -36.70 -14.90
CA LYS A 5 -8.11 -35.41 -15.32
C LYS A 5 -9.42 -35.20 -14.57
N VAL A 6 -9.53 -34.08 -13.87
CA VAL A 6 -10.72 -33.68 -13.12
C VAL A 6 -11.40 -32.53 -13.84
N ARG A 7 -12.72 -32.44 -13.72
CA ARG A 7 -13.52 -31.31 -14.19
C ARG A 7 -13.74 -30.36 -13.03
N LEU A 8 -13.47 -29.08 -13.26
CA LEU A 8 -13.81 -27.97 -12.36
C LEU A 8 -14.94 -27.17 -13.01
N ASP A 9 -15.85 -26.63 -12.20
CA ASP A 9 -17.04 -25.92 -12.68
C ASP A 9 -17.32 -24.75 -11.75
N PHE A 10 -17.31 -23.52 -12.28
CA PHE A 10 -17.61 -22.30 -11.54
C PHE A 10 -18.36 -21.30 -12.42
N ASP A 11 -19.25 -20.54 -11.81
CA ASP A 11 -20.06 -19.53 -12.48
C ASP A 11 -19.52 -18.13 -12.20
N GLU A 12 -19.14 -17.39 -13.24
CA GLU A 12 -18.72 -16.00 -13.09
C GLU A 12 -19.88 -15.14 -12.58
N ILE A 13 -19.65 -14.44 -11.45
CA ILE A 13 -20.62 -13.53 -10.85
C ILE A 13 -20.39 -12.10 -11.36
N LYS A 14 -19.16 -11.59 -11.23
CA LYS A 14 -18.78 -10.24 -11.66
C LYS A 14 -17.27 -10.09 -11.80
N GLU A 15 -16.85 -9.28 -12.76
CA GLU A 15 -15.46 -8.85 -12.88
C GLU A 15 -15.05 -7.97 -11.67
N ILE A 16 -13.87 -8.23 -11.12
CA ILE A 16 -13.30 -7.48 -9.99
C ILE A 16 -11.89 -7.01 -10.32
N GLY A 17 -11.79 -5.72 -10.66
CA GLY A 17 -10.52 -5.06 -10.96
C GLY A 17 -10.18 -5.09 -12.45
N GLN A 18 -9.66 -3.96 -12.93
CA GLN A 18 -9.14 -3.79 -14.30
C GLN A 18 -7.68 -3.35 -14.19
N GLU A 19 -6.74 -4.28 -13.94
CA GLU A 19 -5.31 -3.91 -13.87
C GLU A 19 -4.38 -4.76 -14.77
N GLY A 20 -4.90 -5.71 -15.55
CA GLY A 20 -4.08 -6.54 -16.45
C GLY A 20 -4.34 -6.28 -17.93
N ARG A 21 -3.28 -6.09 -18.74
CA ARG A 21 -3.41 -6.08 -20.22
C ARG A 21 -3.76 -7.47 -20.79
N ASN A 22 -3.47 -8.55 -20.06
CA ASN A 22 -3.56 -9.95 -20.50
C ASN A 22 -4.24 -10.89 -19.49
N SER A 23 -4.91 -10.36 -18.46
CA SER A 23 -5.59 -11.19 -17.46
C SER A 23 -6.90 -10.55 -17.00
N LYS A 24 -7.93 -11.37 -16.85
CA LYS A 24 -9.22 -10.99 -16.26
C LYS A 24 -9.28 -11.53 -14.84
N VAL A 25 -9.78 -10.74 -13.90
CA VAL A 25 -10.00 -11.20 -12.51
C VAL A 25 -11.48 -11.04 -12.19
N PHE A 26 -12.12 -12.09 -11.72
CA PHE A 26 -13.55 -12.07 -11.43
C PHE A 26 -13.90 -12.86 -10.16
N LEU A 27 -14.99 -12.45 -9.53
CA LEU A 27 -15.66 -13.21 -8.47
C LEU A 27 -16.49 -14.30 -9.15
N ALA A 28 -16.37 -15.52 -8.67
CA ALA A 28 -17.13 -16.67 -9.17
C ALA A 28 -17.73 -17.47 -8.01
N HIS A 29 -18.81 -18.20 -8.30
CA HIS A 29 -19.33 -19.24 -7.42
C HIS A 29 -18.72 -20.58 -7.84
N ASP A 30 -17.95 -21.20 -6.96
CA ASP A 30 -17.43 -22.56 -7.15
C ASP A 30 -18.54 -23.56 -6.80
N ASN A 31 -19.02 -24.29 -7.81
CA ASN A 31 -20.15 -25.22 -7.67
C ASN A 31 -19.78 -26.47 -6.86
N GLN A 32 -18.50 -26.83 -6.75
CA GLN A 32 -18.05 -28.00 -5.98
C GLN A 32 -17.84 -27.66 -4.51
N LEU A 33 -17.33 -26.45 -4.22
CA LEU A 33 -17.12 -25.96 -2.87
C LEU A 33 -18.35 -25.27 -2.27
N ASP A 34 -19.35 -24.95 -3.10
CA ASP A 34 -20.52 -24.15 -2.74
C ASP A 34 -20.09 -22.84 -2.06
N GLY A 35 -19.26 -22.05 -2.76
CA GLY A 35 -18.60 -20.89 -2.16
C GLY A 35 -18.10 -19.85 -3.16
N GLU A 36 -17.95 -18.61 -2.68
CA GLU A 36 -17.39 -17.52 -3.47
C GLU A 36 -15.86 -17.59 -3.52
N ILE A 37 -15.31 -17.53 -4.74
CA ILE A 37 -13.87 -17.51 -5.02
C ILE A 37 -13.51 -16.37 -5.96
N VAL A 38 -12.25 -15.99 -5.95
CA VAL A 38 -11.68 -15.11 -6.98
C VAL A 38 -10.92 -15.96 -7.98
N VAL A 39 -11.20 -15.76 -9.27
CA VAL A 39 -10.53 -16.44 -10.37
C VAL A 39 -9.76 -15.41 -11.18
N LYS A 40 -8.45 -15.61 -11.31
CA LYS A 40 -7.60 -14.91 -12.27
C LYS A 40 -7.47 -15.78 -13.52
N GLU A 41 -8.08 -15.34 -14.60
CA GLU A 41 -8.02 -15.93 -15.93
C GLU A 41 -6.92 -15.25 -16.74
N ILE A 42 -5.99 -16.03 -17.25
CA ILE A 42 -4.81 -15.56 -17.99
C ILE A 42 -4.79 -16.26 -19.34
N LYS A 43 -4.86 -15.48 -20.41
CA LYS A 43 -4.80 -16.04 -21.76
C LYS A 43 -3.43 -16.66 -22.02
N LYS A 44 -3.41 -17.89 -22.54
CA LYS A 44 -2.15 -18.56 -22.93
C LYS A 44 -1.50 -17.80 -24.06
N ASN A 45 -0.22 -17.49 -23.87
CA ASN A 45 0.62 -16.93 -24.92
C ASN A 45 1.36 -18.09 -25.61
N PRO A 46 1.22 -18.26 -26.94
CA PRO A 46 1.94 -19.29 -27.69
C PRO A 46 3.47 -19.22 -27.54
N SER A 47 4.01 -18.04 -27.22
CA SER A 47 5.44 -17.82 -27.01
C SER A 47 5.90 -18.13 -25.59
N THR A 48 4.98 -18.39 -24.65
CA THR A 48 5.29 -18.72 -23.26
C THR A 48 5.40 -20.24 -23.09
N SER A 49 6.46 -20.70 -22.44
CA SER A 49 6.65 -22.13 -22.15
C SER A 49 5.51 -22.63 -21.24
N PRO A 50 4.93 -23.82 -21.49
CA PRO A 50 3.96 -24.44 -20.58
C PRO A 50 4.47 -24.57 -19.14
N ASP A 51 5.79 -24.71 -18.96
CA ASP A 51 6.43 -24.72 -17.64
C ASP A 51 6.29 -23.40 -16.88
N GLU A 52 5.88 -22.31 -17.52
CA GLU A 52 5.65 -21.01 -16.87
C GLU A 52 4.17 -20.76 -16.54
N TYR A 53 3.24 -21.54 -17.10
CA TYR A 53 1.79 -21.29 -16.96
C TYR A 53 1.34 -21.21 -15.51
N PHE A 54 1.82 -22.14 -14.69
CA PHE A 54 1.48 -22.20 -13.27
C PHE A 54 2.56 -21.59 -12.36
N LYS A 55 3.42 -20.70 -12.88
CA LYS A 55 4.50 -20.09 -12.09
C LYS A 55 3.97 -19.33 -10.88
N GLU A 56 3.01 -18.42 -11.07
CA GLU A 56 2.41 -17.63 -9.98
C GLU A 56 1.75 -18.52 -8.92
N ALA A 57 0.91 -19.47 -9.35
CA ALA A 57 0.25 -20.42 -8.46
C ALA A 57 1.25 -21.25 -7.65
N ARG A 58 2.33 -21.74 -8.27
CA ARG A 58 3.41 -22.47 -7.57
C ARG A 58 4.14 -21.59 -6.58
N LEU A 59 4.39 -20.32 -6.90
CA LEU A 59 5.01 -19.37 -5.97
C LEU A 59 4.12 -19.14 -4.74
N LEU A 60 2.83 -18.87 -4.94
CA LEU A 60 1.86 -18.71 -3.84
C LEU A 60 1.80 -19.98 -2.96
N TYR A 61 1.72 -21.16 -3.58
CA TYR A 61 1.68 -22.43 -2.87
C TYR A 61 2.96 -22.70 -2.05
N ALA A 62 4.13 -22.43 -2.63
CA ALA A 62 5.42 -22.67 -1.98
C ALA A 62 5.71 -21.68 -0.83
N HIS A 63 5.06 -20.51 -0.81
CA HIS A 63 5.28 -19.44 0.18
C HIS A 63 4.06 -19.23 1.08
N ASN A 64 3.57 -20.31 1.68
CA ASN A 64 2.46 -20.25 2.62
C ASN A 64 2.84 -19.46 3.89
N HIS A 65 2.15 -18.35 4.13
CA HIS A 65 2.36 -17.46 5.27
C HIS A 65 1.04 -16.74 5.63
N ASN A 66 0.86 -16.38 6.91
CA ASN A 66 -0.36 -15.73 7.38
C ASN A 66 -0.65 -14.36 6.72
N ASN A 67 0.35 -13.73 6.14
CA ASN A 67 0.24 -12.44 5.42
C ASN A 67 0.55 -12.56 3.93
N ILE A 68 0.39 -13.74 3.34
CA ILE A 68 0.43 -13.97 1.89
C ILE A 68 -0.89 -14.63 1.48
N VAL A 69 -1.49 -14.16 0.39
CA VAL A 69 -2.71 -14.74 -0.15
C VAL A 69 -2.50 -16.21 -0.48
N LYS A 70 -3.50 -17.04 -0.16
CA LYS A 70 -3.47 -18.47 -0.48
C LYS A 70 -3.99 -18.70 -1.89
N VAL A 71 -3.46 -19.73 -2.54
CA VAL A 71 -4.07 -20.32 -3.74
C VAL A 71 -4.94 -21.49 -3.30
N ASN A 72 -6.17 -21.56 -3.83
CA ASN A 72 -7.05 -22.71 -3.64
C ASN A 72 -6.64 -23.82 -4.59
N TYR A 73 -6.60 -23.49 -5.89
CA TYR A 73 -6.14 -24.37 -6.96
C TYR A 73 -5.72 -23.55 -8.19
N ALA A 74 -5.05 -24.21 -9.13
CA ALA A 74 -4.82 -23.68 -10.46
C ALA A 74 -5.09 -24.77 -11.50
N CYS A 75 -5.67 -24.38 -12.63
CA CYS A 75 -6.03 -25.26 -13.73
C CYS A 75 -5.93 -24.53 -15.07
N GLU A 76 -6.16 -25.24 -16.15
CA GLU A 76 -6.16 -24.68 -17.50
C GLU A 76 -7.24 -25.35 -18.35
N ASP A 77 -7.73 -24.63 -19.35
CA ASP A 77 -8.43 -25.20 -20.50
C ASP A 77 -7.53 -25.11 -21.74
N ASP A 78 -8.09 -25.18 -22.96
CA ASP A 78 -7.30 -25.09 -24.18
C ASP A 78 -6.66 -23.70 -24.37
N ASP A 79 -7.31 -22.63 -23.92
CA ASP A 79 -6.98 -21.23 -24.25
C ASP A 79 -6.41 -20.43 -23.07
N ASN A 80 -6.71 -20.82 -21.84
CA ASN A 80 -6.50 -20.02 -20.64
C ASN A 80 -5.94 -20.83 -19.47
N ILE A 81 -5.29 -20.10 -18.57
CA ILE A 81 -4.85 -20.55 -17.26
C ILE A 81 -5.75 -19.88 -16.21
N TYR A 82 -6.20 -20.64 -15.23
CA TYR A 82 -7.05 -20.18 -14.15
C TYR A 82 -6.32 -20.37 -12.82
N VAL A 83 -6.25 -19.30 -12.02
CA VAL A 83 -5.75 -19.33 -10.65
C VAL A 83 -6.88 -18.92 -9.72
N ALA A 84 -7.37 -19.88 -8.94
CA ALA A 84 -8.43 -19.66 -7.96
C ALA A 84 -7.87 -19.36 -6.57
N MET A 85 -8.40 -18.34 -5.92
CA MET A 85 -7.98 -17.88 -4.60
C MET A 85 -9.21 -17.50 -3.74
N PRO A 86 -9.07 -17.43 -2.41
CA PRO A 86 -10.15 -16.99 -1.53
C PRO A 86 -10.64 -15.59 -1.89
N PHE A 87 -11.94 -15.34 -1.75
CA PHE A 87 -12.50 -14.00 -1.87
C PHE A 87 -12.28 -13.17 -0.60
N TYR A 88 -11.59 -12.04 -0.76
CA TYR A 88 -11.31 -11.08 0.31
C TYR A 88 -12.30 -9.92 0.24
N LYS A 89 -13.42 -10.00 0.97
CA LYS A 89 -14.57 -9.07 0.82
C LYS A 89 -14.26 -7.61 1.19
N ASN A 90 -13.27 -7.40 2.07
CA ASN A 90 -12.82 -6.07 2.46
C ASN A 90 -12.00 -5.38 1.35
N GLY A 91 -11.64 -6.10 0.29
CA GLY A 91 -10.93 -5.58 -0.87
C GLY A 91 -9.46 -5.25 -0.58
N SER A 92 -8.87 -4.42 -1.43
CA SER A 92 -7.47 -4.02 -1.30
C SER A 92 -7.27 -2.80 -0.40
N LEU A 93 -6.04 -2.62 0.06
CA LEU A 93 -5.60 -1.45 0.80
C LEU A 93 -5.83 -0.17 0.00
N LYS A 94 -5.71 -0.18 -1.34
CA LYS A 94 -6.10 0.95 -2.20
C LYS A 94 -7.53 1.38 -1.95
N LYS A 95 -8.49 0.44 -1.95
CA LYS A 95 -9.90 0.74 -1.66
C LYS A 95 -10.06 1.35 -0.27
N ARG A 96 -9.30 0.86 0.72
CA ARG A 96 -9.32 1.35 2.10
C ARG A 96 -8.76 2.77 2.29
N ILE A 97 -7.90 3.24 1.39
CA ILE A 97 -7.27 4.59 1.43
C ILE A 97 -7.75 5.53 0.30
N SER A 98 -8.87 5.19 -0.34
CA SER A 98 -9.53 5.96 -1.40
C SER A 98 -10.79 6.65 -0.89
N ASN A 99 -11.37 7.53 -1.72
CA ASN A 99 -12.67 8.18 -1.48
C ASN A 99 -12.75 8.97 -0.16
N GLY A 100 -11.69 9.72 0.17
CA GLY A 100 -11.61 10.49 1.41
C GLY A 100 -11.52 9.64 2.69
N SER A 101 -11.26 8.34 2.59
CA SER A 101 -10.99 7.48 3.74
C SER A 101 -9.51 7.56 4.14
N TYR A 102 -9.25 7.77 5.43
CA TYR A 102 -7.91 7.88 5.99
C TYR A 102 -7.69 6.81 7.07
N LEU A 103 -6.44 6.41 7.23
CA LEU A 103 -6.00 5.47 8.26
C LEU A 103 -5.50 6.23 9.48
N THR A 104 -5.75 5.70 10.68
CA THR A 104 -5.01 6.15 11.86
C THR A 104 -3.57 5.63 11.79
N VAL A 105 -2.66 6.26 12.52
CA VAL A 105 -1.26 5.81 12.62
C VAL A 105 -1.18 4.35 13.10
N ARG A 106 -2.07 3.94 14.02
CA ARG A 106 -2.19 2.54 14.48
C ARG A 106 -2.52 1.59 13.33
N GLU A 107 -3.48 1.94 12.49
CA GLU A 107 -3.85 1.11 11.34
C GLU A 107 -2.71 1.04 10.32
N VAL A 108 -2.05 2.18 10.05
CA VAL A 108 -0.87 2.23 9.17
C VAL A 108 0.22 1.28 9.68
N ILE A 109 0.58 1.35 10.96
CA ILE A 109 1.59 0.47 11.57
C ILE A 109 1.17 -1.00 11.47
N ARG A 110 -0.08 -1.31 11.83
CA ARG A 110 -0.59 -2.69 11.82
C ARG A 110 -0.54 -3.31 10.42
N TYR A 111 -1.11 -2.64 9.42
CA TYR A 111 -1.07 -3.15 8.04
C TYR A 111 0.36 -3.24 7.52
N SER A 112 1.21 -2.25 7.83
CA SER A 112 2.63 -2.27 7.47
C SER A 112 3.34 -3.50 8.00
N ILE A 113 3.24 -3.76 9.31
CA ILE A 113 3.89 -4.92 9.94
C ILE A 113 3.40 -6.23 9.30
N GLN A 114 2.10 -6.35 9.04
CA GLN A 114 1.50 -7.53 8.45
C GLN A 114 2.04 -7.81 7.03
N PHE A 115 1.91 -6.86 6.09
CA PHE A 115 2.41 -7.13 4.73
C PHE A 115 3.95 -7.22 4.68
N LEU A 116 4.68 -6.47 5.54
CA LEU A 116 6.13 -6.60 5.65
C LEU A 116 6.56 -7.96 6.21
N SER A 117 5.73 -8.59 7.04
CA SER A 117 5.98 -9.96 7.54
C SER A 117 5.91 -10.98 6.40
N GLY A 118 4.89 -10.88 5.53
CA GLY A 118 4.82 -11.66 4.29
C GLY A 118 6.01 -11.39 3.36
N LEU A 119 6.39 -10.13 3.22
CA LEU A 119 7.54 -9.73 2.41
C LEU A 119 8.87 -10.29 2.96
N ASN A 120 9.06 -10.24 4.29
CA ASN A 120 10.20 -10.86 4.96
C ASN A 120 10.29 -12.37 4.69
N HIS A 121 9.14 -13.06 4.71
CA HIS A 121 9.07 -14.50 4.45
C HIS A 121 9.58 -14.87 3.06
N ILE A 122 9.25 -14.10 2.02
CA ILE A 122 9.71 -14.37 0.65
C ILE A 122 11.15 -13.92 0.43
N HIS A 123 11.55 -12.78 1.01
CA HIS A 123 12.94 -12.28 0.95
C HIS A 123 13.91 -13.27 1.58
N SER A 124 13.53 -13.94 2.67
CA SER A 124 14.35 -14.97 3.32
C SER A 124 14.64 -16.20 2.43
N LYS A 125 13.86 -16.37 1.34
CA LYS A 125 14.03 -17.44 0.35
C LYS A 125 14.62 -16.92 -0.97
N GLY A 126 15.13 -15.69 -0.99
CA GLY A 126 15.67 -15.06 -2.20
C GLY A 126 14.62 -14.72 -3.26
N LEU A 127 13.33 -14.62 -2.89
CA LEU A 127 12.27 -14.22 -3.83
C LEU A 127 11.96 -12.74 -3.65
N VAL A 128 12.06 -11.96 -4.74
CA VAL A 128 11.71 -10.53 -4.81
C VAL A 128 10.36 -10.40 -5.51
N HIS A 129 9.47 -9.55 -4.99
CA HIS A 129 8.09 -9.44 -5.47
C HIS A 129 7.92 -8.50 -6.68
N PHE A 130 8.62 -7.36 -6.68
CA PHE A 130 8.62 -6.32 -7.72
C PHE A 130 7.33 -5.53 -7.96
N ASP A 131 6.25 -5.80 -7.21
CA ASP A 131 4.96 -5.10 -7.38
C ASP A 131 4.25 -4.82 -6.05
N ILE A 132 5.00 -4.29 -5.08
CA ILE A 132 4.43 -3.88 -3.79
C ILE A 132 3.70 -2.55 -3.95
N LYS A 133 2.37 -2.60 -3.96
CA LYS A 133 1.48 -1.44 -4.02
C LYS A 133 0.20 -1.69 -3.21
N PRO A 134 -0.56 -0.65 -2.82
CA PRO A 134 -1.84 -0.80 -2.12
C PRO A 134 -2.86 -1.70 -2.83
N ASP A 135 -2.79 -1.82 -4.16
CA ASP A 135 -3.61 -2.74 -4.95
C ASP A 135 -3.36 -4.21 -4.61
N ASN A 136 -2.09 -4.56 -4.39
CA ASN A 136 -1.61 -5.93 -4.17
C ASN A 136 -1.49 -6.27 -2.67
N ILE A 137 -2.17 -5.51 -1.83
CA ILE A 137 -2.30 -5.77 -0.39
C ILE A 137 -3.79 -5.90 -0.10
N LEU A 138 -4.28 -7.13 -0.01
CA LEU A 138 -5.67 -7.42 0.29
C LEU A 138 -5.93 -7.36 1.79
N ILE A 139 -7.17 -7.04 2.18
CA ILE A 139 -7.61 -7.01 3.56
C ILE A 139 -8.49 -8.23 3.83
N SER A 140 -8.08 -9.07 4.78
CA SER A 140 -8.83 -10.25 5.20
C SER A 140 -10.12 -9.89 5.94
N ASP A 141 -11.00 -10.87 6.06
CA ASP A 141 -12.21 -10.77 6.88
C ASP A 141 -11.90 -10.46 8.34
N SER A 142 -10.75 -10.91 8.83
CA SER A 142 -10.18 -10.60 10.15
C SER A 142 -9.46 -9.25 10.21
N ASN A 143 -9.57 -8.43 9.15
CA ASN A 143 -8.95 -7.12 9.03
C ASN A 143 -7.41 -7.15 9.07
N GLU A 144 -6.81 -8.15 8.42
CA GLU A 144 -5.37 -8.34 8.31
C GLU A 144 -4.89 -8.09 6.88
N ALA A 145 -3.72 -7.48 6.72
CA ALA A 145 -3.10 -7.27 5.42
C ALA A 145 -2.46 -8.56 4.88
N MET A 146 -2.77 -8.86 3.62
CA MET A 146 -2.32 -10.05 2.87
C MET A 146 -1.63 -9.60 1.59
N LEU A 147 -0.38 -10.01 1.39
CA LEU A 147 0.36 -9.75 0.15
C LEU A 147 -0.13 -10.66 -0.97
N SER A 148 -0.41 -10.09 -2.15
CA SER A 148 -0.97 -10.79 -3.32
C SER A 148 -0.22 -10.46 -4.61
N ASP A 149 -0.58 -11.16 -5.70
CA ASP A 149 -0.07 -10.94 -7.07
C ASP A 149 1.43 -11.16 -7.24
N PHE A 150 1.81 -12.43 -7.36
CA PHE A 150 3.20 -12.86 -7.52
C PHE A 150 3.61 -12.96 -8.99
N GLY A 151 2.83 -12.39 -9.90
CA GLY A 151 3.05 -12.48 -11.35
C GLY A 151 4.39 -11.90 -11.81
N LEU A 152 4.94 -10.92 -11.09
CA LEU A 152 6.25 -10.31 -11.38
C LEU A 152 7.40 -10.84 -10.51
N ALA A 153 7.12 -11.78 -9.61
CA ALA A 153 8.11 -12.22 -8.64
C ALA A 153 9.22 -13.07 -9.29
N LEU A 154 10.46 -12.85 -8.85
CA LEU A 154 11.66 -13.52 -9.37
C LEU A 154 12.59 -13.93 -8.24
N TYR A 155 13.20 -15.11 -8.40
CA TYR A 155 14.29 -15.52 -7.52
C TYR A 155 15.57 -14.77 -7.87
N THR A 156 16.33 -14.42 -6.84
CA THR A 156 17.69 -13.89 -6.98
C THR A 156 18.67 -14.98 -7.36
N ASP A 157 19.76 -14.59 -8.00
CA ASP A 157 20.94 -15.43 -8.17
C ASP A 157 21.68 -15.68 -6.85
N THR A 158 22.80 -16.40 -6.92
CA THR A 158 23.66 -16.70 -5.76
C THR A 158 24.27 -15.48 -5.09
N TYR A 159 24.28 -14.33 -5.76
CA TYR A 159 24.79 -13.06 -5.27
C TYR A 159 23.68 -12.13 -4.77
N GLY A 160 22.41 -12.57 -4.82
CA GLY A 160 21.27 -11.79 -4.36
C GLY A 160 20.72 -10.82 -5.40
N PHE A 161 21.07 -10.97 -6.68
CA PHE A 161 20.63 -10.10 -7.77
C PHE A 161 19.56 -10.73 -8.65
N CYS A 162 18.68 -9.89 -9.19
CA CYS A 162 17.72 -10.25 -10.24
C CYS A 162 17.35 -9.02 -11.08
N THR A 163 16.71 -9.24 -12.23
CA THR A 163 16.31 -8.18 -13.16
C THR A 163 14.86 -8.34 -13.59
N ALA A 164 14.00 -7.44 -13.14
CA ALA A 164 12.59 -7.40 -13.53
C ALA A 164 12.43 -6.88 -14.97
N GLN A 165 11.58 -7.54 -15.76
CA GLN A 165 11.27 -7.15 -17.14
C GLN A 165 10.06 -6.20 -17.24
N ALA A 166 9.20 -6.19 -16.22
CA ALA A 166 8.03 -5.32 -16.14
C ALA A 166 8.08 -4.49 -14.86
N CYS A 167 7.39 -3.35 -14.88
CA CYS A 167 7.30 -2.48 -13.71
C CYS A 167 5.98 -1.71 -13.69
N TYR A 168 5.49 -1.46 -12.48
CA TYR A 168 4.40 -0.53 -12.25
C TYR A 168 4.97 0.89 -12.10
N THR A 169 4.75 1.74 -13.11
CA THR A 169 5.35 3.10 -13.23
C THR A 169 5.31 3.93 -11.95
N PRO A 170 4.19 4.04 -11.22
CA PRO A 170 4.15 4.90 -10.04
C PRO A 170 5.05 4.41 -8.88
N HIS A 171 5.43 3.13 -8.88
CA HIS A 171 6.31 2.52 -7.88
C HIS A 171 7.66 2.07 -8.46
N ILE A 172 8.01 2.51 -9.67
CA ILE A 172 9.30 2.17 -10.27
C ILE A 172 10.44 2.73 -9.41
N THR A 173 11.48 1.92 -9.21
CA THR A 173 12.63 2.32 -8.42
C THR A 173 13.70 3.01 -9.28
N PRO A 174 14.55 3.87 -8.68
CA PRO A 174 15.66 4.50 -9.39
C PRO A 174 16.63 3.51 -10.06
N GLU A 175 16.88 2.35 -9.45
CA GLU A 175 17.72 1.30 -10.02
C GLU A 175 17.06 0.60 -11.22
N GLN A 176 15.74 0.40 -11.21
CA GLN A 176 15.01 -0.10 -12.38
C GLN A 176 15.09 0.89 -13.55
N LEU A 177 14.91 2.19 -13.28
CA LEU A 177 15.03 3.24 -14.30
C LEU A 177 16.41 3.29 -14.97
N LYS A 178 17.45 2.90 -14.24
CA LYS A 178 18.84 2.86 -14.72
C LYS A 178 19.23 1.52 -15.34
N GLY A 179 18.33 0.53 -15.36
CA GLY A 179 18.64 -0.83 -15.82
C GLY A 179 19.70 -1.55 -14.96
N LEU A 180 19.85 -1.16 -13.69
CA LEU A 180 20.81 -1.77 -12.77
C LEU A 180 20.20 -3.03 -12.14
N ASN A 181 21.02 -4.03 -11.82
CA ASN A 181 20.58 -5.21 -11.08
C ASN A 181 19.84 -4.82 -9.78
N GLN A 182 18.74 -5.53 -9.51
CA GLN A 182 17.91 -5.29 -8.35
C GLN A 182 18.12 -6.37 -7.30
N THR A 183 17.77 -6.01 -6.06
CA THR A 183 17.78 -6.92 -4.89
C THR A 183 16.46 -6.74 -4.15
N ILE A 184 16.30 -7.38 -2.99
CA ILE A 184 15.17 -7.16 -2.07
C ILE A 184 14.96 -5.67 -1.69
N LYS A 185 15.99 -4.83 -1.88
CA LYS A 185 15.93 -3.37 -1.67
C LYS A 185 14.92 -2.69 -2.61
N ASN A 186 14.58 -3.33 -3.72
CA ASN A 186 13.52 -2.86 -4.63
C ASN A 186 12.16 -2.85 -3.92
N ASP A 187 11.77 -4.01 -3.37
CA ASP A 187 10.51 -4.13 -2.63
C ASP A 187 10.49 -3.23 -1.39
N ILE A 188 11.62 -2.98 -0.74
CA ILE A 188 11.72 -2.03 0.39
C ILE A 188 11.35 -0.61 -0.04
N TYR A 189 11.79 -0.17 -1.23
CA TYR A 189 11.41 1.13 -1.77
C TYR A 189 9.91 1.20 -2.06
N GLN A 190 9.37 0.16 -2.72
CA GLN A 190 7.95 0.07 -3.04
C GLN A 190 7.05 -0.03 -1.79
N ALA A 191 7.51 -0.72 -0.75
CA ALA A 191 6.88 -0.74 0.57
C ALA A 191 6.89 0.66 1.20
N GLY A 192 8.00 1.40 1.11
CA GLY A 192 8.08 2.79 1.55
C GLY A 192 7.06 3.70 0.87
N LEU A 193 6.89 3.58 -0.46
CA LEU A 193 5.86 4.31 -1.21
C LEU A 193 4.44 3.91 -0.79
N THR A 194 4.21 2.62 -0.56
CA THR A 194 2.93 2.11 -0.06
C THR A 194 2.59 2.72 1.30
N ILE A 195 3.55 2.77 2.23
CA ILE A 195 3.36 3.39 3.55
C ILE A 195 3.16 4.91 3.42
N TYR A 196 3.88 5.57 2.52
CA TYR A 196 3.66 6.98 2.20
C TYR A 196 2.22 7.25 1.74
N ARG A 197 1.67 6.39 0.86
CA ARG A 197 0.28 6.47 0.39
C ARG A 197 -0.71 6.23 1.54
N MET A 198 -0.42 5.31 2.45
CA MET A 198 -1.27 5.06 3.61
C MET A 198 -1.39 6.26 4.57
N VAL A 199 -0.29 6.99 4.81
CA VAL A 199 -0.29 8.13 5.75
C VAL A 199 -0.88 9.42 5.15
N ASN A 200 -0.86 9.55 3.83
CA ASN A 200 -1.25 10.78 3.12
C ASN A 200 -2.55 10.66 2.32
N GLY A 201 -3.00 9.44 2.05
CA GLY A 201 -4.07 9.15 1.11
C GLY A 201 -3.57 9.00 -0.32
N ASN A 202 -4.30 8.19 -1.09
CA ASN A 202 -3.90 7.80 -2.44
C ASN A 202 -3.90 8.97 -3.43
N GLU A 203 -4.88 9.86 -3.31
CA GLU A 203 -5.04 11.00 -4.22
C GLU A 203 -3.86 11.98 -4.15
N LEU A 204 -3.33 12.22 -2.95
CA LEU A 204 -2.20 13.14 -2.76
C LEU A 204 -0.93 12.63 -3.45
N PHE A 205 -0.75 11.31 -3.50
CA PHE A 205 0.38 10.70 -4.19
C PHE A 205 0.29 10.93 -5.70
N TYR A 206 -0.86 10.65 -6.32
CA TYR A 206 -1.04 10.84 -7.77
C TYR A 206 -1.00 12.31 -8.20
N ARG A 207 -1.48 13.26 -7.37
CA ARG A 207 -1.38 14.70 -7.67
C ARG A 207 0.06 15.21 -7.77
N GLN A 208 1.03 14.49 -7.22
CA GLN A 208 2.46 14.83 -7.29
C GLN A 208 3.12 14.32 -8.57
N ILE A 209 2.45 13.44 -9.33
CA ILE A 209 2.93 12.96 -10.61
C ILE A 209 2.63 14.04 -11.66
N PRO A 210 3.63 14.49 -12.44
CA PRO A 210 3.42 15.49 -13.49
C PRO A 210 2.27 15.10 -14.43
N ASN A 211 1.34 16.03 -14.66
CA ASN A 211 0.16 15.80 -15.50
C ASN A 211 0.47 16.15 -16.96
N THR A 212 1.24 15.31 -17.63
CA THR A 212 1.72 15.55 -19.02
C THR A 212 0.81 14.95 -20.10
N GLY A 213 -0.42 14.54 -19.75
CA GLY A 213 -1.37 13.95 -20.71
C GLY A 213 -1.06 12.51 -21.12
N ASN A 214 0.04 11.92 -20.65
CA ASN A 214 0.33 10.50 -20.78
C ASN A 214 1.04 9.96 -19.51
N PRO A 215 0.33 9.27 -18.60
CA PRO A 215 0.85 8.87 -17.29
C PRO A 215 1.82 7.67 -17.32
N MET A 216 2.54 7.46 -18.43
CA MET A 216 3.45 6.32 -18.61
C MET A 216 4.93 6.70 -18.42
N LEU A 217 5.77 5.66 -18.31
CA LEU A 217 7.22 5.72 -18.05
C LEU A 217 8.00 6.70 -18.92
N ASP A 218 7.48 7.15 -20.06
CA ASP A 218 8.20 8.01 -21.00
C ASP A 218 8.30 9.48 -20.57
N ASP A 219 7.65 9.86 -19.48
CA ASP A 219 7.85 11.18 -18.89
C ASP A 219 9.26 11.33 -18.28
N VAL A 220 10.13 11.99 -19.04
CA VAL A 220 11.51 12.31 -18.65
C VAL A 220 11.56 13.13 -17.35
N ALA A 221 10.59 14.01 -17.11
CA ALA A 221 10.54 14.81 -15.90
C ALA A 221 10.22 13.94 -14.69
N PHE A 222 9.27 13.02 -14.80
CA PHE A 222 8.95 12.09 -13.71
C PHE A 222 10.12 11.16 -13.38
N LYS A 223 10.77 10.58 -14.40
CA LYS A 223 12.00 9.78 -14.24
C LYS A 223 13.11 10.55 -13.51
N ARG A 224 13.28 11.84 -13.84
CA ARG A 224 14.25 12.72 -13.18
C ARG A 224 13.87 13.01 -11.72
N MET A 225 12.59 13.18 -11.42
CA MET A 225 12.12 13.38 -10.04
C MET A 225 12.41 12.15 -9.16
N ILE A 226 12.14 10.95 -9.67
CA ILE A 226 12.42 9.68 -8.97
C ILE A 226 13.93 9.54 -8.73
N SER A 227 14.72 9.70 -9.78
CA SER A 227 16.18 9.50 -9.74
C SER A 227 16.90 10.44 -8.77
N ASN A 228 16.38 11.67 -8.60
CA ASN A 228 16.94 12.67 -7.70
C ASN A 228 16.29 12.68 -6.30
N GLY A 229 15.42 11.71 -6.00
CA GLY A 229 14.75 11.63 -4.70
C GLY A 229 13.75 12.76 -4.42
N LEU A 230 13.26 13.42 -5.45
CA LEU A 230 12.28 14.49 -5.36
C LEU A 230 10.84 13.95 -5.32
N PHE A 231 10.64 12.70 -5.74
CA PHE A 231 9.36 12.01 -5.68
C PHE A 231 9.38 10.85 -4.67
N PRO A 232 8.29 10.66 -3.89
CA PRO A 232 7.26 11.66 -3.60
C PRO A 232 7.87 12.84 -2.82
N ASN A 233 7.11 13.93 -2.67
CA ASN A 233 7.52 15.07 -1.85
C ASN A 233 7.65 14.64 -0.39
N ARG A 234 8.90 14.45 0.04
CA ARG A 234 9.30 14.00 1.37
C ARG A 234 9.05 15.02 2.49
N LYS A 235 8.48 16.19 2.19
CA LYS A 235 8.03 17.17 3.18
C LYS A 235 6.52 17.17 3.36
N CYS A 236 5.78 16.52 2.46
CA CYS A 236 4.33 16.48 2.48
C CYS A 236 3.85 15.31 3.35
N TYR A 237 3.41 15.66 4.57
CA TYR A 237 2.80 14.74 5.53
C TYR A 237 1.69 15.46 6.30
N LEU A 238 0.64 14.72 6.69
CA LEU A 238 -0.35 15.25 7.62
C LEU A 238 0.32 15.62 8.98
N PRO A 239 -0.16 16.65 9.69
CA PRO A 239 0.55 17.20 10.85
C PRO A 239 0.64 16.23 12.03
N HIS A 240 -0.35 15.36 12.21
CA HIS A 240 -0.39 14.38 13.30
C HIS A 240 0.56 13.18 13.09
N ILE A 241 1.13 13.00 11.89
CA ILE A 241 1.99 11.85 11.59
C ILE A 241 3.29 11.95 12.41
N PRO A 242 3.66 10.92 13.20
CA PRO A 242 4.87 10.96 14.03
C PRO A 242 6.15 11.17 13.23
N LYS A 243 7.09 11.95 13.78
CA LYS A 243 8.40 12.20 13.16
C LYS A 243 9.16 10.91 12.85
N LYS A 244 9.04 9.91 13.73
CA LYS A 244 9.64 8.59 13.56
C LYS A 244 9.08 7.85 12.34
N LEU A 245 7.75 7.87 12.15
CA LEU A 245 7.13 7.28 10.95
C LEU A 245 7.60 7.99 9.67
N LYS A 246 7.65 9.33 9.67
CA LYS A 246 8.20 10.11 8.55
C LYS A 246 9.65 9.70 8.23
N LYS A 247 10.49 9.45 9.25
CA LYS A 247 11.89 9.02 9.09
C LYS A 247 12.00 7.62 8.47
N ILE A 248 11.20 6.67 8.96
CA ILE A 248 11.17 5.29 8.43
C ILE A 248 10.81 5.32 6.95
N ILE A 249 9.71 6.01 6.58
CA ILE A 249 9.26 6.12 5.19
C ILE A 249 10.37 6.71 4.32
N LYS A 250 10.98 7.83 4.73
CA LYS A 250 12.07 8.48 4.01
C LYS A 250 13.25 7.54 3.74
N LYS A 251 13.66 6.78 4.77
CA LYS A 251 14.76 5.82 4.64
C LYS A 251 14.41 4.69 3.67
N CYS A 252 13.18 4.19 3.66
CA CYS A 252 12.75 3.19 2.67
C CYS A 252 12.86 3.70 1.23
N ILE A 253 12.53 4.97 0.99
CA ILE A 253 12.46 5.56 -0.36
C ILE A 253 13.73 6.32 -0.79
N GLU A 254 14.88 6.07 -0.14
CA GLU A 254 16.13 6.69 -0.56
C GLU A 254 16.53 6.27 -1.99
N PRO A 255 17.06 7.17 -2.83
CA PRO A 255 17.28 6.84 -4.24
C PRO A 255 18.36 5.79 -4.43
N ASN A 256 19.39 5.83 -3.59
CA ASN A 256 20.44 4.84 -3.52
C ASN A 256 19.97 3.66 -2.64
N PRO A 257 19.93 2.42 -3.17
CA PRO A 257 19.53 1.24 -2.41
C PRO A 257 20.33 1.00 -1.12
N ASN A 258 21.60 1.42 -1.07
CA ASN A 258 22.46 1.23 0.10
C ASN A 258 22.09 2.15 1.27
N ASP A 259 21.36 3.24 1.01
CA ASP A 259 20.89 4.16 2.05
C ASP A 259 19.53 3.71 2.64
N ARG A 260 18.93 2.64 2.09
CA ARG A 260 17.68 2.02 2.57
C ARG A 260 17.96 0.98 3.66
N TYR A 261 16.91 0.53 4.34
CA TYR A 261 16.97 -0.60 5.27
C TYR A 261 17.51 -1.87 4.61
N ASP A 262 18.23 -2.70 5.37
CA ASP A 262 18.83 -3.94 4.85
C ASP A 262 17.84 -5.05 4.62
N ASN A 263 16.79 -5.07 5.43
CA ASN A 263 15.72 -6.04 5.35
C ASN A 263 14.44 -5.44 5.95
N THR A 264 13.33 -6.11 5.68
CA THR A 264 12.01 -5.71 6.17
C THR A 264 11.87 -5.85 7.69
N LEU A 265 12.61 -6.76 8.33
CA LEU A 265 12.60 -6.93 9.79
C LEU A 265 13.08 -5.66 10.53
N GLN A 266 14.10 -4.97 10.03
CA GLN A 266 14.53 -3.67 10.58
C GLN A 266 13.37 -2.64 10.55
N ILE A 267 12.60 -2.61 9.46
CA ILE A 267 11.45 -1.71 9.30
C ILE A 267 10.35 -2.07 10.31
N ILE A 268 10.02 -3.36 10.44
CA ILE A 268 9.03 -3.86 11.39
C ILE A 268 9.38 -3.43 12.82
N ASN A 269 10.64 -3.60 13.23
CA ASN A 269 11.10 -3.22 14.56
C ASN A 269 10.98 -1.71 14.81
N GLU A 270 11.35 -0.89 13.83
CA GLU A 270 11.20 0.57 13.96
C GLU A 270 9.73 1.00 14.02
N LEU A 271 8.85 0.39 13.20
CA LEU A 271 7.40 0.67 13.22
C LEU A 271 6.76 0.28 14.56
N ALA A 272 7.10 -0.88 15.10
CA ALA A 272 6.57 -1.38 16.37
C ALA A 272 6.93 -0.49 17.57
N SER A 273 8.00 0.29 17.44
CA SER A 273 8.49 1.19 18.48
C SER A 273 7.91 2.61 18.41
N ILE A 274 6.84 2.83 17.63
CA ILE A 274 6.07 4.08 17.59
C ILE A 274 4.90 3.97 18.57
N ASN A 275 4.77 4.93 19.48
CA ASN A 275 3.72 4.97 20.51
C ASN A 275 3.00 6.34 20.58
N GLU A 276 3.22 7.21 19.61
CA GLU A 276 2.68 8.58 19.55
C GLU A 276 1.55 8.66 18.51
N ASN A 277 0.52 9.46 18.79
CA ASN A 277 -0.55 9.84 17.86
C ASN A 277 -1.29 8.67 17.20
N LEU A 278 -1.30 7.51 17.86
CA LEU A 278 -1.75 6.24 17.28
C LEU A 278 -3.21 6.28 16.79
N ASP A 279 -4.08 6.94 17.54
CA ASP A 279 -5.53 6.89 17.34
C ASP A 279 -6.14 8.21 16.84
N ILE A 280 -5.29 9.15 16.39
CA ILE A 280 -5.78 10.39 15.79
C ILE A 280 -6.43 10.06 14.44
N ARG A 281 -7.71 10.41 14.29
CA ARG A 281 -8.48 10.25 13.05
C ARG A 281 -8.50 11.57 12.30
N TYR A 282 -8.13 11.54 11.03
CA TYR A 282 -8.21 12.69 10.13
C TYR A 282 -9.45 12.57 9.22
N GLY A 283 -10.08 13.71 8.94
CA GLY A 283 -11.16 13.82 7.98
C GLY A 283 -11.22 15.21 7.35
N ARG A 284 -12.00 15.30 6.28
CA ARG A 284 -12.26 16.55 5.57
C ARG A 284 -13.74 16.64 5.20
N ASP A 285 -14.33 17.81 5.37
CA ASP A 285 -15.71 18.11 5.02
C ASP A 285 -15.81 19.50 4.35
N THR A 286 -17.04 19.98 4.16
CA THR A 286 -17.31 21.31 3.56
C THR A 286 -16.79 22.48 4.39
N SER A 287 -16.55 22.28 5.69
CA SER A 287 -16.04 23.30 6.61
C SER A 287 -14.51 23.31 6.72
N GLY A 288 -13.83 22.33 6.12
CA GLY A 288 -12.39 22.26 6.06
C GLY A 288 -11.87 20.90 6.53
N GLU A 289 -10.73 20.93 7.22
CA GLU A 289 -10.05 19.74 7.71
C GLU A 289 -10.26 19.57 9.22
N PHE A 290 -10.33 18.34 9.69
CA PHE A 290 -10.43 18.08 11.13
C PHE A 290 -9.67 16.82 11.56
N TRP A 291 -9.29 16.82 12.83
CA TRP A 291 -8.68 15.70 13.52
C TRP A 291 -9.43 15.41 14.81
N GLU A 292 -9.73 14.14 15.06
CA GLU A 292 -10.28 13.65 16.30
C GLU A 292 -9.21 12.85 17.04
N ALA A 293 -8.76 13.37 18.18
CA ALA A 293 -7.71 12.79 19.00
C ALA A 293 -8.30 12.32 20.34
N PRO A 294 -8.50 11.01 20.55
CA PRO A 294 -8.88 10.49 21.85
C PRO A 294 -7.71 10.62 22.83
N LYS A 295 -7.95 11.24 23.97
CA LYS A 295 -6.97 11.37 25.05
C LYS A 295 -7.68 11.30 26.41
N ASN A 296 -7.28 10.34 27.25
CA ASN A 296 -7.96 10.02 28.50
C ASN A 296 -9.46 9.73 28.24
N SER A 297 -10.36 10.37 29.00
CA SER A 297 -11.82 10.28 28.80
C SER A 297 -12.39 11.34 27.85
N TYR A 298 -11.56 12.06 27.10
CA TYR A 298 -11.98 13.12 26.18
C TYR A 298 -11.67 12.74 24.73
N VAL A 299 -12.50 13.23 23.82
CA VAL A 299 -12.17 13.31 22.39
C VAL A 299 -11.93 14.77 22.05
N TYR A 300 -10.71 15.09 21.63
CA TYR A 300 -10.35 16.42 21.17
C TYR A 300 -10.63 16.52 19.67
N LYS A 301 -11.41 17.51 19.24
CA LYS A 301 -11.60 17.85 17.84
C LYS A 301 -10.79 19.11 17.52
N VAL A 302 -9.80 18.97 16.66
CA VAL A 302 -9.00 20.05 16.08
C VAL A 302 -9.57 20.32 14.69
N SER A 303 -9.96 21.55 14.38
CA SER A 303 -10.55 21.91 13.09
C SER A 303 -9.75 23.05 12.46
N LEU A 304 -9.37 22.87 11.20
CA LEU A 304 -8.69 23.87 10.37
C LEU A 304 -9.67 24.36 9.30
N SER A 305 -9.99 25.65 9.36
CA SER A 305 -10.82 26.33 8.37
C SER A 305 -10.04 27.46 7.71
N GLN A 306 -10.29 27.69 6.43
CA GLN A 306 -9.70 28.80 5.68
C GLN A 306 -10.71 29.94 5.53
N ASN A 307 -10.26 31.17 5.72
CA ASN A 307 -11.01 32.40 5.49
C ASN A 307 -10.15 33.38 4.67
N ALA A 308 -10.49 33.54 3.38
CA ALA A 308 -9.63 34.20 2.40
C ALA A 308 -8.21 33.60 2.40
N ASP A 309 -7.17 34.41 2.63
CA ASP A 309 -5.78 33.97 2.67
C ASP A 309 -5.31 33.48 4.06
N ASN A 310 -6.17 33.62 5.07
CA ASN A 310 -5.85 33.28 6.45
C ASN A 310 -6.55 31.99 6.91
N PHE A 311 -6.02 31.39 7.96
CA PHE A 311 -6.52 30.14 8.54
C PHE A 311 -6.92 30.35 10.00
N ASN A 312 -7.86 29.51 10.45
CA ASN A 312 -8.25 29.42 11.85
C ASN A 312 -8.14 27.96 12.30
N ILE A 313 -7.53 27.74 13.46
CA ILE A 313 -7.47 26.46 14.16
C ILE A 313 -8.38 26.57 15.38
N LYS A 314 -9.45 25.78 15.41
CA LYS A 314 -10.35 25.65 16.55
C LYS A 314 -10.12 24.31 17.23
N VAL A 315 -10.00 24.32 18.54
CA VAL A 315 -9.89 23.08 19.34
C VAL A 315 -11.02 23.03 20.36
N CYS A 316 -11.75 21.94 20.36
CA CYS A 316 -12.70 21.61 21.43
C CYS A 316 -12.44 20.21 21.96
N LYS A 317 -12.90 19.94 23.18
CA LYS A 317 -12.90 18.61 23.77
C LYS A 317 -14.32 18.21 24.15
N THR A 318 -14.63 16.94 23.97
CA THR A 318 -15.95 16.37 24.26
C THR A 318 -15.80 15.22 25.24
N LYS A 319 -16.66 15.19 26.26
CA LYS A 319 -16.83 14.07 27.19
C LYS A 319 -18.32 13.95 27.55
N ASP A 320 -18.87 12.75 27.49
CA ASP A 320 -20.26 12.45 27.85
C ASP A 320 -21.27 13.40 27.16
N GLY A 321 -21.04 13.69 25.86
CA GLY A 321 -21.85 14.59 25.05
C GLY A 321 -21.67 16.09 25.32
N LYS A 322 -20.91 16.48 26.36
CA LYS A 322 -20.61 17.88 26.67
C LYS A 322 -19.32 18.33 25.98
N THR A 323 -19.44 19.39 25.18
CA THR A 323 -18.32 19.98 24.43
C THR A 323 -17.84 21.27 25.09
N THR A 324 -16.53 21.45 25.20
CA THR A 324 -15.89 22.67 25.75
C THR A 324 -14.81 23.15 24.82
N ASN A 325 -14.73 24.47 24.59
CA ASN A 325 -13.67 25.07 23.78
C ASN A 325 -12.35 25.09 24.56
N CYS A 326 -11.26 24.67 23.91
CA CYS A 326 -9.90 24.72 24.42
C CYS A 326 -9.22 26.00 23.93
N VAL A 327 -9.62 27.17 24.45
CA VAL A 327 -9.21 28.49 23.94
C VAL A 327 -7.68 28.65 23.84
N SER A 328 -6.91 28.08 24.77
CA SER A 328 -5.45 28.12 24.76
C SER A 328 -4.79 27.37 23.60
N LEU A 329 -5.50 26.44 22.95
CA LEU A 329 -5.03 25.68 21.80
C LEU A 329 -5.56 26.22 20.47
N CYS A 330 -6.46 27.21 20.50
CA CYS A 330 -7.00 27.84 19.30
C CYS A 330 -6.00 28.84 18.70
N SER A 331 -6.10 29.10 17.40
CA SER A 331 -5.38 30.18 16.72
C SER A 331 -6.29 30.77 15.65
N ASN A 332 -6.35 32.10 15.58
CA ASN A 332 -7.20 32.80 14.61
C ASN A 332 -6.34 33.67 13.70
N ASN A 333 -6.77 33.82 12.46
CA ASN A 333 -6.17 34.70 11.46
C ASN A 333 -4.65 34.46 11.28
N ILE A 334 -4.24 33.20 11.21
CA ILE A 334 -2.85 32.80 10.99
C ILE A 334 -2.58 32.62 9.49
N ASP A 335 -1.36 32.92 9.05
CA ASP A 335 -0.96 32.67 7.66
C ASP A 335 -0.63 31.17 7.42
N ASN A 336 -0.50 30.79 6.15
CA ASN A 336 -0.21 29.40 5.73
C ASN A 336 1.10 28.83 6.33
N THR A 337 2.12 29.66 6.57
CA THR A 337 3.42 29.22 7.10
C THR A 337 3.33 28.81 8.58
N GLN A 338 2.34 29.35 9.30
CA GLN A 338 2.10 29.09 10.72
C GLN A 338 1.22 27.86 10.96
N VAL A 339 0.47 27.38 9.96
CA VAL A 339 -0.52 26.31 10.11
C VAL A 339 0.11 25.00 10.58
N ILE A 340 1.10 24.48 9.83
CA ILE A 340 1.71 23.18 10.13
C ILE A 340 2.42 23.19 11.50
N PRO A 341 3.29 24.18 11.83
CA PRO A 341 3.94 24.22 13.14
C PRO A 341 2.96 24.26 14.32
N LYS A 342 1.84 24.99 14.19
CA LYS A 342 0.81 25.07 15.23
C LYS A 342 0.05 23.75 15.39
N LEU A 343 -0.33 23.10 14.29
CA LEU A 343 -0.98 21.79 14.34
C LEU A 343 -0.05 20.72 14.95
N GLU A 344 1.22 20.68 14.53
CA GLU A 344 2.20 19.76 15.12
C GLU A 344 2.40 20.00 16.63
N ALA A 345 2.43 21.27 17.07
CA ALA A 345 2.51 21.61 18.49
C ALA A 345 1.27 21.15 19.26
N ILE A 346 0.07 21.30 18.71
CA ILE A 346 -1.18 20.79 19.31
C ILE A 346 -1.10 19.27 19.45
N PHE A 347 -0.77 18.54 18.38
CA PHE A 347 -0.72 17.07 18.41
C PHE A 347 0.41 16.52 19.27
N ALA A 348 1.46 17.28 19.56
CA ALA A 348 2.47 16.88 20.56
C ALA A 348 1.95 16.96 22.00
N THR A 349 0.88 17.73 22.25
CA THR A 349 0.28 17.89 23.59
C THR A 349 -0.97 17.03 23.80
N LEU A 350 -1.61 16.58 22.72
CA LEU A 350 -2.73 15.64 22.73
C LEU A 350 -2.23 14.20 22.76
#